data_AF-X8DBD0-F1
#
_entry.id   AF-X8DBD0-F1
#
_cell.length_a   1.000
_cell.length_b   1.000
_cell.length_c   1.000
_cell.angle_alpha   90.00
_cell.angle_beta   90.00
_cell.angle_gamma   90.00
#
_symmetry.space_group_name_H-M   'P 1'
#
loop_
_entity.id
_entity.type
_entity.pdbx_description
1 polymer ?
#
loop_
_entity_poly.entity_id
_entity_poly.type
_entity_poly.pdbx_seq_one_letter_code
_entity_poly.pdbx_strand_id
1 'polypeptide(L)'
;MLMFARELDRRSREAGWGIVSNAAHPGLTKTNLQISGPSHGRSTPSVMERLYKLSWRLTPFIWQEVDEGILPVLYAAVAPQAEGGAFYGPRGCYEAFGGGVTAAKVPAQARSDADCRRLWEISEQLTGVSYSKPN
;
A
#
# COMPACT_ATOMS: atom_id res chain seq x y z
N MET A 1 1.80 5.45 4.23
CA MET A 1 0.83 4.37 4.47
C MET A 1 1.40 3.23 5.29
N LEU A 2 2.43 2.50 4.83
CA LEU A 2 2.94 1.31 5.56
C LEU A 2 3.35 1.58 7.02
N MET A 3 4.15 2.62 7.27
CA MET A 3 4.58 2.98 8.64
C MET A 3 3.39 3.33 9.54
N PHE A 4 2.39 4.02 9.00
CA PHE A 4 1.16 4.34 9.72
C PHE A 4 0.36 3.07 10.03
N ALA A 5 0.22 2.16 9.06
CA ALA A 5 -0.49 0.89 9.26
C ALA A 5 0.15 0.04 10.36
N ARG A 6 1.48 -0.04 10.38
CA ARG A 6 2.24 -0.75 11.43
C ARG A 6 2.04 -0.13 12.81
N GLU A 7 2.09 1.20 12.91
CA GLU A 7 1.93 1.91 14.18
C GLU A 7 0.48 1.85 14.70
N LEU A 8 -0.51 1.94 13.81
CA LEU A 8 -1.92 1.75 14.15
C LEU A 8 -2.16 0.36 14.74
N ASP A 9 -1.60 -0.68 14.11
CA ASP A 9 -1.74 -2.05 14.59
C ASP A 9 -1.09 -2.25 15.96
N ARG A 10 0.13 -1.70 16.16
CA ARG A 10 0.83 -1.73 17.45
C ARG A 10 -0.01 -1.07 18.54
N ARG A 11 -0.53 0.13 18.29
CA ARG A 11 -1.37 0.87 19.25
C ARG A 11 -2.68 0.16 19.55
N SER A 12 -3.33 -0.40 18.52
CA SER A 12 -4.54 -1.19 18.68
C SER A 12 -4.33 -2.39 19.61
N ARG A 13 -3.20 -3.09 19.46
CA ARG A 13 -2.84 -4.22 20.34
C ARG A 13 -2.56 -3.77 21.77
N GLU A 14 -1.80 -2.70 21.96
CA GLU A 14 -1.46 -2.18 23.29
C GLU A 14 -2.68 -1.62 24.03
N ALA A 15 -3.58 -0.94 23.32
CA ALA A 15 -4.76 -0.33 23.90
C ALA A 15 -6.03 -1.22 23.85
N GLY A 16 -5.93 -2.43 23.29
CA GLY A 16 -7.03 -3.39 23.23
C GLY A 16 -8.20 -2.98 22.33
N TRP A 17 -7.95 -2.24 21.24
CA TRP A 17 -9.04 -1.75 20.36
C TRP A 17 -9.69 -2.85 19.51
N GLY A 18 -9.05 -4.00 19.36
CA GLY A 18 -9.57 -5.09 18.52
C GLY A 18 -9.56 -4.78 17.02
N ILE A 19 -8.76 -3.79 16.59
CA ILE A 19 -8.60 -3.42 15.18
C ILE A 19 -7.31 -4.05 14.64
N VAL A 20 -7.38 -4.66 13.47
CA VAL A 20 -6.20 -5.10 12.71
C VAL A 20 -5.89 -4.05 11.66
N SER A 21 -4.61 -3.67 11.52
CA SER A 21 -4.19 -2.67 10.55
C SER A 21 -3.07 -3.19 9.67
N ASN A 22 -3.38 -3.37 8.39
CA ASN A 22 -2.49 -3.93 7.39
C ASN A 22 -2.26 -2.97 6.22
N ALA A 23 -1.16 -3.16 5.52
CA ALA A 23 -0.89 -2.48 4.26
C ALA A 23 -0.81 -3.50 3.12
N ALA A 24 -1.16 -3.06 1.92
CA ALA A 24 -0.98 -3.84 0.72
C ALA A 24 -0.64 -2.95 -0.48
N HIS A 25 -0.02 -3.52 -1.50
CA HIS A 25 0.19 -2.86 -2.78
C HIS A 25 -0.30 -3.74 -3.94
N PRO A 26 -0.88 -3.14 -4.99
CA PRO A 26 -1.43 -3.89 -6.12
C PRO A 26 -0.37 -4.23 -7.20
N GLY A 27 0.92 -4.05 -6.91
CA GLY A 27 1.97 -4.15 -7.93
C GLY A 27 1.76 -3.21 -9.12
N LEU A 28 2.14 -3.67 -10.32
CA LEU A 28 1.99 -2.97 -11.59
C LEU A 28 0.60 -3.21 -12.18
N THR A 29 -0.42 -2.56 -11.61
CA THR A 29 -1.81 -2.67 -12.08
C THR A 29 -2.19 -1.51 -13.01
N LYS A 30 -2.88 -1.83 -14.11
CA LYS A 30 -3.42 -0.86 -15.09
C LYS A 30 -4.55 -0.02 -14.49
N THR A 31 -4.19 0.99 -13.70
CA THR A 31 -5.13 1.96 -13.12
C THR A 31 -4.91 3.36 -13.68
N ASN A 32 -5.89 4.24 -13.50
CA ASN A 32 -5.73 5.65 -13.83
C ASN A 32 -4.63 6.35 -12.99
N LEU A 33 -4.19 5.78 -11.86
CA LEU A 33 -3.20 6.41 -10.98
C LEU A 33 -1.88 6.74 -11.71
N GLN A 34 -1.42 5.85 -12.59
CA GLN A 34 -0.17 6.01 -13.33
C GLN A 34 -0.27 7.01 -14.48
N ILE A 35 -1.49 7.34 -14.91
CA ILE A 35 -1.77 8.25 -16.02
C ILE A 35 -2.13 9.64 -15.48
N SER A 36 -3.02 9.70 -14.50
CA SER A 36 -3.57 10.93 -13.95
C SER A 36 -2.60 11.65 -13.00
N GLY A 37 -1.75 10.92 -12.28
CA GLY A 37 -0.72 11.52 -11.41
C GLY A 37 0.26 12.40 -12.19
N PRO A 38 0.92 11.88 -13.25
CA PRO A 38 1.85 12.67 -14.07
C PRO A 38 1.18 13.83 -14.82
N SER A 39 -0.09 13.74 -15.19
CA SER A 39 -0.77 14.80 -15.93
C SER A 39 -1.10 16.03 -15.07
N HIS A 40 -1.10 15.92 -13.73
CA HIS A 40 -1.44 17.02 -12.81
C HIS A 40 -2.74 17.77 -13.19
N GLY A 41 -3.72 17.07 -13.77
CA GLY A 41 -4.98 17.67 -14.21
C GLY A 41 -4.92 18.44 -15.56
N ARG A 42 -3.84 18.32 -16.32
CA ARG A 42 -3.75 18.90 -17.68
C ARG A 42 -4.59 18.09 -18.68
N SER A 43 -5.19 18.79 -19.64
CA SER A 43 -6.01 18.22 -20.72
C SER A 43 -5.18 17.50 -21.80
N THR A 44 -3.88 17.81 -21.92
CA THR A 44 -2.99 17.14 -22.86
C THR A 44 -2.25 15.98 -22.20
N PRO A 45 -2.22 14.79 -22.83
CA PRO A 45 -1.50 13.64 -22.30
C PRO A 45 -0.02 13.97 -22.11
N SER A 46 0.48 13.80 -20.88
CA SER A 46 1.91 13.96 -20.59
C SER A 46 2.74 12.93 -21.36
N VAL A 47 4.03 13.21 -21.58
CA VAL A 47 4.96 12.23 -22.17
C VAL A 47 4.99 10.93 -21.36
N MET A 48 4.89 11.03 -20.03
CA MET A 48 4.81 9.88 -19.13
C MET A 48 3.53 9.07 -19.33
N GLU A 49 2.37 9.72 -19.48
CA GLU A 49 1.11 9.02 -19.79
C GLU A 49 1.21 8.24 -21.09
N ARG A 50 1.80 8.83 -22.14
CA ARG A 50 2.00 8.13 -23.42
C ARG A 50 2.92 6.93 -23.26
N LEU A 51 3.99 7.06 -22.46
CA LEU A 51 4.92 5.98 -22.19
C LEU A 51 4.27 4.83 -21.40
N TYR A 52 3.42 5.13 -20.41
CA TYR A 52 2.65 4.12 -19.69
C TYR A 52 1.64 3.40 -20.60
N LYS A 53 0.87 4.14 -21.40
CA LYS A 53 -0.06 3.55 -22.37
C LYS A 53 0.66 2.68 -23.40
N LEU A 54 1.86 3.07 -23.81
CA LEU A 54 2.69 2.30 -24.72
C LEU A 54 3.24 1.04 -24.04
N SER A 55 3.72 1.13 -22.80
CA SER A 55 4.22 -0.04 -22.06
C SER A 55 3.10 -1.06 -21.76
N TRP A 56 1.87 -0.60 -21.53
CA TRP A 56 0.71 -1.50 -21.42
C TRP A 56 0.50 -2.36 -22.66
N ARG A 57 0.83 -1.82 -23.84
CA ARG A 57 0.73 -2.52 -25.13
C ARG A 57 1.96 -3.37 -25.45
N LEU A 58 3.16 -2.86 -25.15
CA LEU A 58 4.42 -3.53 -25.51
C LEU A 58 4.81 -4.64 -24.53
N THR A 59 4.42 -4.52 -23.26
CA THR A 59 4.78 -5.48 -22.21
C THR A 59 3.54 -5.93 -21.43
N PRO A 60 2.48 -6.44 -22.06
CA PRO A 60 1.22 -6.75 -21.37
C PRO A 60 1.39 -7.78 -20.23
N PHE A 61 2.41 -8.64 -20.32
CA PHE A 61 2.71 -9.70 -19.35
C PHE A 61 3.26 -9.19 -18.00
N ILE A 62 3.77 -7.95 -17.92
CA ILE A 62 4.20 -7.35 -16.64
C ILE A 62 3.11 -6.51 -15.96
N TRP A 63 1.97 -6.36 -16.62
CA TRP A 63 0.88 -5.48 -16.19
C TRP A 63 -0.33 -6.29 -15.76
N GLN A 64 -0.76 -6.09 -14.52
CA GLN A 64 -1.95 -6.70 -13.96
C GLN A 64 -3.21 -5.94 -14.39
N GLU A 65 -4.28 -6.69 -14.66
CA GLU A 65 -5.63 -6.14 -14.68
C GLU A 65 -6.10 -5.85 -13.25
N VAL A 66 -7.11 -4.99 -13.09
CA VAL A 66 -7.61 -4.54 -11.78
C VAL A 66 -8.02 -5.71 -10.88
N ASP A 67 -8.64 -6.73 -11.46
CA ASP A 67 -9.12 -7.91 -10.73
C ASP A 67 -7.97 -8.72 -10.08
N GLU A 68 -6.80 -8.74 -10.71
CA GLU A 68 -5.61 -9.39 -10.17
C GLU A 68 -4.92 -8.47 -9.15
N GLY A 69 -4.83 -7.18 -9.48
CA GLY A 69 -4.19 -6.15 -8.65
C GLY A 69 -4.88 -5.91 -7.31
N ILE A 70 -6.18 -6.17 -7.20
CA ILE A 70 -6.94 -5.96 -5.96
C ILE A 70 -6.74 -7.09 -4.94
N LEU A 71 -6.27 -8.27 -5.36
CA LEU A 71 -6.16 -9.45 -4.50
C LEU A 71 -5.33 -9.22 -3.23
N PRO A 72 -4.15 -8.54 -3.26
CA PRO A 72 -3.38 -8.29 -2.04
C PRO A 72 -4.14 -7.42 -1.02
N VAL A 73 -4.93 -6.45 -1.50
CA VAL A 73 -5.75 -5.58 -0.64
C VAL A 73 -6.90 -6.37 -0.02
N LEU A 74 -7.59 -7.21 -0.80
CA LEU A 74 -8.63 -8.08 -0.29
C LEU A 74 -8.09 -9.03 0.77
N TYR A 75 -6.95 -9.67 0.49
CA TYR A 75 -6.30 -10.57 1.44
C TYR A 75 -5.96 -9.84 2.75
N ALA A 76 -5.32 -8.67 2.67
CA ALA A 76 -4.95 -7.88 3.84
C ALA A 76 -6.15 -7.47 4.72
N ALA A 77 -7.33 -7.30 4.11
CA ALA A 77 -8.53 -6.83 4.77
C ALA A 77 -9.41 -7.94 5.37
N VAL A 78 -9.51 -9.10 4.70
CA VAL A 78 -10.51 -10.12 5.07
C VAL A 78 -9.97 -11.54 5.23
N ALA A 79 -8.73 -11.83 4.85
CA ALA A 79 -8.22 -13.19 4.99
C ALA A 79 -8.05 -13.54 6.47
N PRO A 80 -8.58 -14.68 6.95
CA PRO A 80 -8.37 -15.14 8.33
C PRO A 80 -6.89 -15.35 8.68
N GLN A 81 -6.05 -15.55 7.66
CA GLN A 81 -4.61 -15.76 7.76
C GLN A 81 -3.82 -14.44 7.66
N ALA A 82 -4.49 -13.28 7.54
CA ALA A 82 -3.82 -12.00 7.56
C ALA A 82 -3.34 -11.67 8.98
N GLU A 83 -2.05 -11.40 9.12
CA GLU A 83 -1.44 -10.97 10.37
C GLU A 83 -1.57 -9.45 10.51
N GLY A 84 -1.65 -8.93 11.73
CA GLY A 84 -1.70 -7.50 12.00
C GLY A 84 -0.36 -6.79 11.80
N GLY A 85 -0.39 -5.58 11.22
CA GLY A 85 0.81 -4.80 10.92
C GLY A 85 1.60 -5.34 9.72
N ALA A 86 1.02 -6.27 8.96
CA ALA A 86 1.68 -6.91 7.83
C ALA A 86 1.62 -6.05 6.55
N PHE A 87 2.46 -6.41 5.59
CA PHE A 87 2.50 -5.82 4.26
C PHE A 87 2.32 -6.92 3.22
N TYR A 88 1.33 -6.79 2.34
CA TYR A 88 1.00 -7.78 1.33
C TYR A 88 1.17 -7.26 -0.10
N GLY A 89 1.56 -8.13 -1.02
CA GLY A 89 1.76 -7.79 -2.41
C GLY A 89 1.58 -8.99 -3.34
N PRO A 90 1.67 -8.77 -4.67
CA PRO A 90 1.67 -9.85 -5.65
C PRO A 90 2.76 -10.89 -5.37
N ARG A 91 2.44 -12.17 -5.58
CA ARG A 91 3.40 -13.27 -5.35
C ARG A 91 4.51 -13.36 -6.40
N GLY A 92 4.25 -12.89 -7.61
CA GLY A 92 5.17 -13.10 -8.73
C GLY A 92 6.38 -12.16 -8.76
N CYS A 93 6.94 -11.96 -9.94
CA CYS A 93 8.25 -11.35 -10.14
C CYS A 93 8.39 -10.00 -9.43
N TYR A 94 9.40 -9.87 -8.55
CA TYR A 94 9.72 -8.65 -7.80
C TYR A 94 8.54 -8.04 -7.01
N GLU A 95 7.55 -8.85 -6.61
CA GLU A 95 6.32 -8.37 -5.98
C GLU A 95 5.53 -7.41 -6.89
N ALA A 96 5.75 -7.47 -8.21
CA ALA A 96 5.22 -6.51 -9.16
C ALA A 96 4.01 -7.04 -9.94
N PHE A 97 4.01 -8.32 -10.33
CA PHE A 97 2.95 -8.95 -11.13
C PHE A 97 3.10 -10.47 -11.06
N GLY A 98 2.19 -11.22 -11.70
CA GLY A 98 2.25 -12.69 -11.75
C GLY A 98 1.24 -13.40 -10.84
N GLY A 99 0.34 -12.62 -10.24
CA GLY A 99 -0.88 -13.09 -9.59
C GLY A 99 -0.72 -13.63 -8.18
N GLY A 100 -1.87 -13.86 -7.53
CA GLY A 100 -1.94 -14.28 -6.14
C GLY A 100 -1.38 -13.26 -5.13
N VAL A 101 -1.29 -13.67 -3.86
CA VAL A 101 -0.87 -12.82 -2.75
C VAL A 101 0.26 -13.46 -1.95
N THR A 102 1.21 -12.65 -1.50
CA THR A 102 2.25 -13.03 -0.55
C THR A 102 2.51 -11.90 0.44
N ALA A 103 3.17 -12.21 1.56
CA ALA A 103 3.80 -11.19 2.38
C ALA A 103 4.90 -10.49 1.55
N ALA A 104 4.80 -9.17 1.47
CA ALA A 104 5.70 -8.31 0.72
C ALA A 104 6.84 -7.80 1.60
N LYS A 105 7.97 -7.48 0.97
CA LYS A 105 9.15 -7.01 1.69
C LYS A 105 8.92 -5.59 2.22
N VAL A 106 8.95 -5.45 3.54
CA VAL A 106 8.95 -4.13 4.19
C VAL A 106 10.25 -3.39 3.83
N PRO A 107 10.20 -2.19 3.21
CA PRO A 107 11.38 -1.37 2.93
C PRO A 107 12.11 -0.98 4.22
N ALA A 108 13.44 -0.83 4.18
CA ALA A 108 14.24 -0.57 5.37
C ALA A 108 13.77 0.66 6.16
N GLN A 109 13.40 1.72 5.45
CA GLN A 109 12.88 2.98 6.01
C GLN A 109 11.58 2.77 6.79
N ALA A 110 10.77 1.78 6.40
CA ALA A 110 9.51 1.46 7.05
C ALA A 110 9.65 0.39 8.15
N ARG A 111 10.86 -0.11 8.43
CA ARG A 111 11.13 -1.09 9.51
C ARG A 111 11.37 -0.43 10.87
N SER A 112 11.81 0.82 10.89
CA SER A 112 12.13 1.55 12.11
C SER A 112 10.86 1.90 12.89
N ASP A 113 10.67 1.27 14.05
CA ASP A 113 9.54 1.56 14.93
C ASP A 113 9.63 2.97 15.55
N ALA A 114 10.84 3.53 15.65
CA ALA A 114 11.04 4.92 16.06
C ALA A 114 10.48 5.88 15.01
N ASP A 115 10.76 5.63 13.72
CA ASP A 115 10.25 6.47 12.64
C ASP A 115 8.73 6.30 12.46
N CYS A 116 8.20 5.10 12.69
CA CYS A 116 6.75 4.87 12.67
C CYS A 116 6.03 5.68 13.77
N ARG A 117 6.56 5.67 15.00
CA ARG A 117 6.05 6.49 16.11
C ARG A 117 6.15 7.99 15.83
N ARG A 118 7.30 8.45 15.34
CA ARG A 118 7.52 9.86 14.97
C ARG A 118 6.53 10.31 13.89
N LEU A 119 6.32 9.49 12.87
CA LEU A 119 5.36 9.79 11.80
C LEU A 119 3.94 9.94 12.37
N TRP A 120 3.55 9.08 13.30
CA TRP A 120 2.24 9.15 13.96
C TRP A 120 2.07 10.43 14.77
N GLU A 121 3.04 10.75 15.62
CA GLU A 121 3.00 11.97 16.46
C GLU A 121 2.89 13.23 15.61
N ILE A 122 3.67 13.32 14.52
CA ILE A 122 3.59 14.42 13.57
C ILE A 122 2.22 14.44 12.87
N SER A 123 1.67 13.27 12.54
CA SER A 123 0.34 13.17 11.91
C SER A 123 -0.77 13.66 12.86
N GLU A 124 -0.72 13.28 14.14
CA GLU A 124 -1.64 13.80 15.18
C GLU A 124 -1.53 15.33 15.30
N GLN A 125 -0.31 15.86 15.36
CA GLN A 125 -0.08 17.31 15.43
C GLN A 125 -0.62 18.07 14.22
N LEU A 126 -0.37 17.57 13.00
CA LEU A 126 -0.77 18.25 11.77
C LEU A 126 -2.28 18.14 11.50
N THR A 127 -2.94 17.09 12.00
CA THR A 127 -4.37 16.87 11.79
C THR A 127 -5.24 17.35 12.96
N GLY A 128 -4.65 17.58 14.14
CA GLY A 128 -5.38 17.87 15.37
C GLY A 128 -6.15 16.67 15.94
N VAL A 129 -6.00 15.48 15.35
CA VAL A 129 -6.60 14.24 15.84
C VAL A 129 -5.69 13.64 16.91
N SER A 130 -6.26 13.03 17.94
CA SER A 130 -5.51 12.30 18.96
C SER A 130 -6.20 10.99 19.26
N TYR A 131 -5.41 9.94 19.45
CA TYR A 131 -5.92 8.62 19.80
C TYR A 131 -5.68 8.34 21.29
N SER A 132 -6.57 7.57 21.90
CA SER A 132 -6.43 7.16 23.30
C SER A 132 -5.09 6.44 23.49
N LYS A 133 -4.31 6.85 24.48
CA LYS A 133 -3.04 6.17 24.77
C LYS A 133 -3.35 4.82 25.42
N PRO A 134 -2.54 3.77 25.15
CA PRO A 134 -2.56 2.57 25.98
C PRO A 134 -2.36 2.97 27.45
N ASN A 135 -3.12 2.35 28.36
CA ASN A 135 -2.93 2.52 29.81
C ASN A 135 -1.59 1.95 30.27
#